data_AF-A0A4Y9LXC9-F1
#
_entry.id   AF-A0A4Y9LXC9-F1
#
_cell.length_a   1.000
_cell.length_b   1.000
_cell.length_c   1.000
_cell.angle_alpha   90.00
_cell.angle_beta   90.00
_cell.angle_gamma   90.00
#
_symmetry.space_group_name_H-M   'P 1'
#
loop_
_entity.id
_entity.type
_entity.pdbx_description
1 polymer ?
#
loop_
_entity_poly.entity_id
_entity_poly.type
_entity_poly.pdbx_seq_one_letter_code
_entity_poly.pdbx_strand_id
1 'polypeptide(L)'
;MKIRINRDLITDRMNMLALHERAIVQRTQIPQSQFRQARQSGELDGHTSLSQLHRLATELGVRLTDLLDPPEAAAPQQEVPGPANDRGGVETLIPILVSATNMVSLAHAARVLGWSRDHMDAVLAAVPAALHGTGLRLHHVNGRAKVMSTDSPGRAVAYAIGCLQTMAAGLNLAQARTLRRIVNGETVFHRNIGKEEKLTLGALKNMGCIELDDMAQYRPTSDLALALPDLT
;
A
#
# COMPACT_ATOMS: atom_id res chain seq x y z
N MET A 1 33.72 -0.22 -15.87
CA MET A 1 32.33 0.04 -16.35
C MET A 1 31.41 -0.13 -15.15
N LYS A 2 30.37 0.67 -14.95
CA LYS A 2 29.48 0.53 -13.78
C LYS A 2 28.07 0.20 -14.27
N ILE A 3 27.40 -0.74 -13.61
CA ILE A 3 26.04 -1.15 -13.94
C ILE A 3 25.09 -0.38 -13.01
N ARG A 4 24.16 0.39 -13.59
CA ARG A 4 23.14 1.11 -12.82
C ARG A 4 22.00 0.17 -12.44
N ILE A 5 21.59 0.25 -11.19
CA ILE A 5 20.53 -0.57 -10.61
C ILE A 5 19.58 0.29 -9.78
N ASN A 6 18.32 -0.14 -9.74
CA ASN A 6 17.29 0.56 -9.00
C ASN A 6 17.43 0.29 -7.48
N ARG A 7 18.16 1.17 -6.79
CA ARG A 7 18.44 1.06 -5.34
C ARG A 7 17.18 1.07 -4.46
N ASP A 8 16.16 1.81 -4.89
CA ASP A 8 14.91 1.97 -4.16
C ASP A 8 14.16 0.64 -4.21
N LEU A 9 14.06 0.03 -5.40
CA LEU A 9 13.45 -1.28 -5.60
C LEU A 9 14.13 -2.36 -4.76
N ILE A 10 15.47 -2.40 -4.72
CA ILE A 10 16.20 -3.37 -3.89
C ILE A 10 15.84 -3.21 -2.42
N THR A 11 15.84 -1.97 -1.92
CA THR A 11 15.56 -1.68 -0.50
C THR A 11 14.11 -2.01 -0.13
N ASP A 12 13.16 -1.67 -0.99
CA ASP A 12 11.74 -1.92 -0.74
C ASP A 12 11.42 -3.41 -0.75
N ARG A 13 11.98 -4.17 -1.70
CA ARG A 13 11.80 -5.63 -1.77
C ARG A 13 12.48 -6.37 -0.63
N MET A 14 13.66 -5.92 -0.19
CA MET A 14 14.31 -6.46 1.01
C MET A 14 13.44 -6.27 2.26
N ASN A 15 12.87 -5.08 2.44
CA ASN A 15 12.01 -4.78 3.59
C ASN A 15 10.70 -5.59 3.54
N MET A 16 10.09 -5.71 2.35
CA MET A 16 8.86 -6.46 2.15
C MET A 16 9.03 -7.97 2.41
N LEU A 17 10.17 -8.53 2.02
CA LEU A 17 10.47 -9.96 2.16
C LEU A 17 11.19 -10.30 3.48
N ALA A 18 11.37 -9.31 4.37
CA ALA A 18 12.16 -9.44 5.61
C ALA A 18 13.56 -10.05 5.37
N LEU A 19 14.18 -9.72 4.23
CA LEU A 19 15.48 -10.27 3.83
C LEU A 19 16.62 -9.48 4.47
N HIS A 20 17.52 -10.21 5.13
CA HIS A 20 18.74 -9.63 5.67
C HIS A 20 19.84 -9.53 4.59
N GLU A 21 20.63 -8.47 4.66
CA GLU A 21 21.76 -8.24 3.76
C GLU A 21 22.72 -9.44 3.68
N ARG A 22 22.98 -10.08 4.82
CA ARG A 22 23.82 -11.29 4.91
C ARG A 22 23.25 -12.46 4.10
N ALA A 23 21.93 -12.63 4.11
CA ALA A 23 21.26 -13.71 3.36
C ALA A 23 21.34 -13.46 1.85
N ILE A 24 21.17 -12.21 1.42
CA ILE A 24 21.30 -11.83 0.01
C ILE A 24 22.72 -12.02 -0.48
N VAL A 25 23.72 -11.56 0.28
CA VAL A 25 25.15 -11.71 -0.08
C VAL A 25 25.52 -13.20 -0.23
N GLN A 26 25.07 -14.06 0.68
CA GLN A 26 25.33 -15.50 0.60
C GLN A 26 24.71 -16.16 -0.64
N ARG A 27 23.46 -15.79 -0.99
CA ARG A 27 22.71 -16.43 -2.08
C ARG A 27 23.05 -15.87 -3.46
N THR A 28 23.36 -14.58 -3.54
CA THR A 28 23.70 -13.90 -4.80
C THR A 28 25.18 -13.99 -5.15
N GLN A 29 26.03 -14.36 -4.19
CA GLN A 29 27.50 -14.40 -4.34
C GLN A 29 28.11 -13.04 -4.73
N ILE A 30 27.39 -11.94 -4.44
CA ILE A 30 27.91 -10.58 -4.59
C ILE A 30 28.65 -10.22 -3.29
N PRO A 31 29.91 -9.75 -3.34
CA PRO A 31 30.64 -9.30 -2.18
C PRO A 31 29.85 -8.29 -1.33
N GLN A 32 29.91 -8.42 0.00
CA GLN A 32 29.11 -7.59 0.90
C GLN A 32 29.37 -6.09 0.77
N SER A 33 30.63 -5.70 0.59
CA SER A 33 31.02 -4.31 0.36
C SER A 33 30.38 -3.74 -0.92
N GLN A 34 30.42 -4.53 -2.00
CA GLN A 34 29.85 -4.18 -3.29
C GLN A 34 28.31 -4.09 -3.23
N PHE A 35 27.66 -4.99 -2.50
CA PHE A 35 26.20 -4.94 -2.31
C PHE A 35 25.75 -3.74 -1.47
N ARG A 36 26.48 -3.37 -0.40
CA ARG A 36 26.19 -2.14 0.36
C ARG A 36 26.40 -0.90 -0.48
N GLN A 37 27.51 -0.84 -1.21
CA GLN A 37 27.80 0.27 -2.11
C GLN A 37 26.68 0.40 -3.15
N ALA A 38 26.29 -0.70 -3.79
CA ALA A 38 25.15 -0.77 -4.70
C ALA A 38 23.84 -0.22 -4.11
N ARG A 39 23.52 -0.55 -2.85
CA ARG A 39 22.33 -0.01 -2.18
C ARG A 39 22.42 1.49 -1.89
N GLN A 40 23.62 2.02 -1.68
CA GLN A 40 23.83 3.44 -1.38
C GLN A 40 23.92 4.28 -2.67
N SER A 41 24.75 3.86 -3.62
CA SER A 41 25.06 4.60 -4.85
C SER A 41 24.13 4.27 -6.01
N GLY A 42 23.42 3.14 -5.99
CA GLY A 42 22.67 2.65 -7.16
C GLY A 42 23.59 2.12 -8.28
N GLU A 43 24.85 1.84 -7.96
CA GLU A 43 25.85 1.38 -8.92
C GLU A 43 26.51 0.09 -8.45
N LEU A 44 26.50 -0.93 -9.30
CA LEU A 44 27.32 -2.12 -9.16
C LEU A 44 28.59 -1.99 -10.01
N ASP A 45 29.68 -2.53 -9.48
CA ASP A 45 30.93 -2.60 -10.22
C ASP A 45 30.77 -3.47 -11.48
N GLY A 46 31.46 -3.14 -12.56
CA GLY A 46 31.29 -3.81 -13.87
C GLY A 46 31.77 -5.25 -13.91
N HIS A 47 32.38 -5.73 -12.83
CA HIS A 47 32.76 -7.12 -12.66
C HIS A 47 31.61 -7.99 -12.13
N THR A 48 30.45 -7.42 -11.79
CA THR A 48 29.26 -8.21 -11.44
C THR A 48 28.76 -8.95 -12.68
N SER A 49 28.71 -10.28 -12.60
CA SER A 49 28.21 -11.10 -13.70
C SER A 49 26.70 -10.98 -13.86
N LEU A 50 26.20 -11.20 -15.08
CA LEU A 50 24.76 -11.23 -15.35
C LEU A 50 24.04 -12.35 -14.56
N SER A 51 24.74 -13.45 -14.27
CA SER A 51 24.23 -14.52 -13.41
C SER A 51 24.05 -14.09 -11.95
N GLN A 52 24.95 -13.24 -11.41
CA GLN A 52 24.80 -12.66 -10.08
C GLN A 52 23.62 -11.67 -10.03
N LEU A 53 23.44 -10.86 -11.07
CA LEU A 53 22.29 -9.95 -11.19
C LEU A 53 20.97 -10.71 -11.30
N HIS A 54 20.94 -11.80 -12.08
CA HIS A 54 19.74 -12.64 -12.19
C HIS A 54 19.37 -13.27 -10.85
N ARG A 55 20.34 -13.82 -10.11
CA ARG A 55 20.10 -14.36 -8.76
C ARG A 55 19.60 -13.29 -7.80
N LEU A 56 20.14 -12.07 -7.88
CA LEU A 56 19.66 -10.94 -7.10
C LEU A 56 18.20 -10.60 -7.42
N ALA A 57 17.83 -10.55 -8.71
CA ALA A 57 16.45 -10.34 -9.13
C ALA A 57 15.52 -11.46 -8.63
N THR A 58 15.96 -12.72 -8.71
CA THR A 58 15.22 -13.89 -8.20
C THR A 58 14.99 -13.82 -6.69
N GLU A 59 16.02 -13.51 -5.89
CA GLU A 59 15.88 -13.38 -4.43
C GLU A 59 14.97 -12.22 -4.03
N LEU A 60 14.97 -11.13 -4.81
CA LEU A 60 14.09 -9.99 -4.59
C LEU A 60 12.69 -10.21 -5.17
N GLY A 61 12.45 -11.29 -5.92
CA GLY A 61 11.18 -11.58 -6.59
C GLY A 61 10.77 -10.50 -7.60
N VAL A 62 11.74 -9.93 -8.33
CA VAL A 62 11.53 -8.92 -9.38
C VAL A 62 12.09 -9.41 -10.71
N ARG A 63 11.66 -8.82 -11.83
CA ARG A 63 12.26 -9.13 -13.13
C ARG A 63 13.63 -8.45 -13.22
N LEU A 64 14.57 -9.09 -13.90
CA LEU A 64 15.92 -8.54 -14.11
C LEU A 64 15.89 -7.17 -14.79
N THR A 65 14.91 -6.94 -15.66
CA THR A 65 14.68 -5.65 -16.36
C THR A 65 14.26 -4.52 -15.43
N ASP A 66 13.59 -4.84 -14.33
CA ASP A 66 13.11 -3.85 -13.36
C ASP A 66 14.22 -3.48 -12.35
N LEU A 67 15.14 -4.43 -12.14
CA LEU A 67 16.33 -4.27 -11.29
C LEU A 67 17.39 -3.40 -11.96
N LEU A 68 17.58 -3.57 -13.27
CA LEU A 68 18.42 -2.69 -14.09
C LEU A 68 17.67 -1.38 -14.28
N ASP A 69 18.31 -0.23 -14.00
CA ASP A 69 17.70 1.07 -14.28
C ASP A 69 17.91 1.33 -15.78
N PRO A 70 16.89 1.17 -16.66
CA PRO A 70 17.08 1.44 -18.07
C PRO A 70 17.47 2.91 -18.24
N PRO A 71 18.31 3.26 -19.24
CA PRO A 71 18.59 4.66 -19.55
C PRO A 71 17.24 5.36 -19.78
N GLU A 72 17.05 6.47 -19.07
CA GLU A 72 15.85 7.29 -19.11
C GLU A 72 15.46 7.51 -20.58
N ALA A 73 14.31 6.95 -20.98
CA ALA A 73 13.83 7.10 -22.34
C ALA A 73 13.61 8.60 -22.60
N ALA A 74 14.34 9.14 -23.56
CA ALA A 74 14.08 10.48 -24.07
C ALA A 74 12.60 10.59 -24.50
N ALA A 75 11.96 11.67 -24.06
CA ALA A 75 10.53 11.91 -24.10
C ALA A 75 9.88 11.77 -25.49
N PRO A 76 8.56 11.51 -25.54
CA PRO A 76 7.68 12.20 -26.47
C PRO A 76 7.10 13.45 -25.79
N GLN A 77 7.29 14.59 -26.44
CA GLN A 77 6.67 15.87 -26.12
C GLN A 77 5.15 15.81 -26.30
N GLN A 78 4.42 16.25 -25.28
CA GLN A 78 3.25 17.11 -25.46
C GLN A 78 3.10 17.99 -24.21
N GLU A 79 3.63 19.21 -24.31
CA GLU A 79 3.26 20.36 -23.47
C GLU A 79 1.79 20.73 -23.80
N VAL A 80 0.92 21.14 -22.87
CA VAL A 80 0.69 22.48 -22.29
C VAL A 80 -0.70 22.41 -21.56
N PRO A 81 -1.12 23.22 -20.54
CA PRO A 81 -0.46 24.34 -19.84
C PRO A 81 -0.39 24.25 -18.30
N GLY A 82 0.64 24.90 -17.73
CA GLY A 82 0.47 26.06 -16.82
C GLY A 82 -0.08 25.89 -15.39
N PRO A 83 0.45 26.65 -14.41
CA PRO A 83 0.24 26.41 -12.98
C PRO A 83 -1.07 27.04 -12.49
N ALA A 84 -2.17 26.30 -12.52
CA ALA A 84 -3.34 26.57 -11.68
C ALA A 84 -4.26 25.35 -11.71
N ASN A 85 -4.28 24.57 -10.63
CA ASN A 85 -5.18 23.42 -10.47
C ASN A 85 -5.00 22.33 -11.53
N ASP A 86 -3.87 21.63 -11.49
CA ASP A 86 -3.77 20.32 -12.11
C ASP A 86 -4.57 19.28 -11.31
N ARG A 87 -5.90 19.46 -11.34
CA ARG A 87 -6.87 18.67 -10.58
C ARG A 87 -6.80 17.22 -11.02
N GLY A 88 -6.59 16.97 -12.32
CA GLY A 88 -6.41 15.64 -12.87
C GLY A 88 -5.13 14.95 -12.36
N GLY A 89 -4.02 15.68 -12.26
CA GLY A 89 -2.80 15.18 -11.62
C GLY A 89 -3.02 14.82 -10.14
N VAL A 90 -3.68 15.69 -9.39
CA VAL A 90 -3.97 15.47 -7.95
C VAL A 90 -4.93 14.28 -7.74
N GLU A 91 -5.99 14.18 -8.53
CA GLU A 91 -6.97 13.08 -8.50
C GLU A 91 -6.32 11.73 -8.85
N THR A 92 -5.26 11.73 -9.65
CA THR A 92 -4.48 10.52 -9.99
C THR A 92 -3.47 10.17 -8.89
N LEU A 93 -2.78 11.18 -8.34
CA LEU A 93 -1.70 10.95 -7.37
C LEU A 93 -2.23 10.57 -5.97
N ILE A 94 -3.34 11.15 -5.51
CA ILE A 94 -3.89 10.88 -4.17
C ILE A 94 -4.22 9.39 -3.95
N PRO A 95 -4.97 8.70 -4.84
CA PRO A 95 -5.27 7.28 -4.68
C PRO A 95 -4.01 6.42 -4.60
N ILE A 96 -2.99 6.75 -5.39
CA ILE A 96 -1.69 6.05 -5.38
C ILE A 96 -1.02 6.22 -4.02
N LEU A 97 -0.95 7.45 -3.50
CA LEU A 97 -0.29 7.75 -2.22
C LEU A 97 -1.08 7.24 -0.99
N VAL A 98 -2.40 7.12 -1.10
CA VAL A 98 -3.27 6.55 -0.05
C VAL A 98 -3.20 5.02 -0.04
N SER A 99 -3.16 4.39 -1.22
CA SER A 99 -3.15 2.93 -1.35
C SER A 99 -1.77 2.32 -1.08
N ALA A 100 -0.71 3.13 -1.15
CA ALA A 100 0.65 2.66 -0.91
C ALA A 100 0.88 2.30 0.56
N THR A 101 1.27 1.04 0.80
CA THR A 101 1.66 0.55 2.12
C THR A 101 2.89 1.28 2.67
N ASN A 102 3.82 1.66 1.80
CA ASN A 102 5.06 2.38 2.13
C ASN A 102 5.07 3.79 1.51
N MET A 103 6.06 4.62 1.89
CA MET A 103 6.27 5.91 1.22
C MET A 103 6.67 5.67 -0.25
N VAL A 104 5.97 6.32 -1.17
CA VAL A 104 6.17 6.19 -2.62
C VAL A 104 7.35 7.05 -3.04
N SER A 105 8.27 6.50 -3.83
CA SER A 105 9.33 7.27 -4.50
C SER A 105 8.72 8.15 -5.60
N LEU A 106 8.85 9.47 -5.46
CA LEU A 106 8.28 10.42 -6.42
C LEU A 106 8.93 10.29 -7.80
N ALA A 107 10.22 9.96 -7.86
CA ALA A 107 10.94 9.72 -9.12
C ALA A 107 10.43 8.46 -9.84
N HIS A 108 10.02 7.43 -9.09
CA HIS A 108 9.43 6.23 -9.67
C HIS A 108 7.99 6.48 -10.13
N ALA A 109 7.19 7.16 -9.30
CA ALA A 109 5.83 7.56 -9.67
C ALA A 109 5.82 8.44 -10.93
N ALA A 110 6.74 9.42 -11.03
CA ALA A 110 6.86 10.28 -12.19
C ALA A 110 7.18 9.48 -13.47
N ARG A 111 8.11 8.52 -13.40
CA ARG A 111 8.42 7.62 -14.53
C ARG A 111 7.23 6.76 -14.95
N VAL A 112 6.51 6.18 -14.00
CA VAL A 112 5.34 5.31 -14.28
C VAL A 112 4.20 6.10 -14.89
N LEU A 113 3.99 7.34 -14.44
CA LEU A 113 2.93 8.23 -14.93
C LEU A 113 3.35 9.01 -16.20
N GLY A 114 4.61 8.89 -16.63
CA GLY A 114 5.15 9.66 -17.76
C GLY A 114 5.27 11.16 -17.48
N TRP A 115 5.35 11.56 -16.22
CA TRP A 115 5.41 12.95 -15.79
C TRP A 115 6.84 13.46 -15.69
N SER A 116 7.04 14.72 -16.04
CA SER A 116 8.30 15.42 -15.75
C SER A 116 8.44 15.67 -14.24
N ARG A 117 9.67 15.88 -13.79
CA ARG A 117 9.94 16.23 -12.39
C ARG A 117 9.19 17.50 -11.96
N ASP A 118 9.24 18.53 -12.80
CA ASP A 118 8.61 19.82 -12.50
C ASP A 118 7.07 19.69 -12.40
N HIS A 119 6.48 18.82 -13.23
CA HIS A 119 5.05 18.51 -13.17
C HIS A 119 4.68 17.75 -11.88
N MET A 120 5.48 16.74 -11.51
CA MET A 120 5.28 16.02 -10.24
C MET A 120 5.37 16.94 -9.03
N ASP A 121 6.37 17.84 -9.00
CA ASP A 121 6.54 18.80 -7.90
C ASP A 121 5.36 19.78 -7.82
N ALA A 122 4.83 20.23 -8.96
CA ALA A 122 3.64 21.09 -9.03
C ALA A 122 2.36 20.38 -8.53
N VAL A 123 2.14 19.13 -8.94
CA VAL A 123 1.01 18.31 -8.48
C VAL A 123 1.11 18.04 -6.98
N LEU A 124 2.31 17.67 -6.50
CA LEU A 124 2.56 17.40 -5.08
C LEU A 124 2.28 18.63 -4.21
N ALA A 125 2.62 19.83 -4.68
CA ALA A 125 2.34 21.08 -3.98
C ALA A 125 0.84 21.38 -3.85
N ALA A 126 -0.01 20.87 -4.77
CA ALA A 126 -1.45 21.04 -4.74
C ALA A 126 -2.19 20.02 -3.85
N VAL A 127 -1.58 18.88 -3.53
CA VAL A 127 -2.18 17.81 -2.71
C VAL A 127 -2.64 18.28 -1.30
N PRO A 128 -1.85 19.07 -0.52
CA PRO A 128 -2.28 19.51 0.80
C PRO A 128 -3.59 20.29 0.81
N ALA A 129 -3.85 21.11 -0.22
CA ALA A 129 -5.09 21.85 -0.34
C ALA A 129 -6.28 20.91 -0.62
N ALA A 130 -6.08 19.87 -1.43
CA ALA A 130 -7.10 18.86 -1.71
C ALA A 130 -7.41 17.95 -0.52
N LEU A 131 -6.45 17.76 0.40
CA LEU A 131 -6.64 16.97 1.63
C LEU A 131 -7.23 17.78 2.80
N HIS A 132 -7.38 19.10 2.66
CA HIS A 132 -7.92 19.93 3.72
C HIS A 132 -9.33 19.48 4.13
N GLY A 133 -9.59 19.35 5.43
CA GLY A 133 -10.88 18.90 5.97
C GLY A 133 -11.14 17.39 5.93
N THR A 134 -10.26 16.58 5.33
CA THR A 134 -10.45 15.12 5.22
C THR A 134 -9.90 14.33 6.41
N GLY A 135 -9.16 14.98 7.32
CA GLY A 135 -8.43 14.27 8.38
C GLY A 135 -7.19 13.50 7.87
N LEU A 136 -6.73 13.82 6.66
CA LEU A 136 -5.52 13.31 6.05
C LEU A 136 -4.51 14.44 5.81
N ARG A 137 -3.22 14.08 5.83
CA ARG A 137 -2.09 14.96 5.55
C ARG A 137 -1.11 14.29 4.61
N LEU A 138 -0.50 15.08 3.74
CA LEU A 138 0.65 14.64 2.98
C LEU A 138 1.89 14.64 3.89
N HIS A 139 2.58 13.50 3.95
CA HIS A 139 3.89 13.36 4.57
C HIS A 139 4.94 13.17 3.48
N HIS A 140 5.85 14.14 3.35
CA HIS A 140 6.88 14.17 2.33
C HIS A 140 8.27 14.30 2.97
N VAL A 141 9.16 13.34 2.70
CA VAL A 141 10.53 13.28 3.22
C VAL A 141 11.46 12.67 2.17
N ASN A 142 12.61 13.32 1.91
CA ASN A 142 13.68 12.81 1.03
C ASN A 142 13.21 12.34 -0.37
N GLY A 143 12.30 13.08 -1.02
CA GLY A 143 11.78 12.74 -2.35
C GLY A 143 10.80 11.56 -2.34
N ARG A 144 10.27 11.20 -1.16
CA ARG A 144 9.24 10.18 -0.98
C ARG A 144 8.01 10.77 -0.31
N ALA A 145 6.82 10.35 -0.72
CA ALA A 145 5.57 10.87 -0.20
C ALA A 145 4.60 9.76 0.23
N LYS A 146 3.76 10.06 1.22
CA LYS A 146 2.63 9.22 1.64
C LYS A 146 1.51 10.08 2.20
N VAL A 147 0.27 9.69 1.98
CA VAL A 147 -0.87 10.30 2.70
C VAL A 147 -1.08 9.57 4.02
N MET A 148 -1.10 10.31 5.12
CA MET A 148 -1.27 9.80 6.48
C MET A 148 -2.46 10.46 7.14
N SER A 149 -3.06 9.84 8.16
CA SER A 149 -4.06 10.52 8.97
C SER A 149 -3.44 11.67 9.77
N THR A 150 -4.15 12.79 9.90
CA THR A 150 -3.80 13.83 10.86
C THR A 150 -4.04 13.32 12.28
N ASP A 151 -3.06 13.51 13.15
CA ASP A 151 -3.06 13.08 14.55
C ASP A 151 -4.12 13.83 15.40
N SER A 152 -5.41 13.65 15.10
CA SER A 152 -6.48 13.80 16.08
C SER A 152 -6.71 12.41 16.69
N PRO A 153 -6.11 12.12 17.85
CA PRO A 153 -5.74 10.76 18.25
C PRO A 153 -6.91 9.82 18.60
N GLY A 154 -8.16 10.32 18.70
CA GLY A 154 -9.27 9.53 19.27
C GLY A 154 -10.28 8.92 18.28
N ARG A 155 -10.60 9.58 17.15
CA ARG A 155 -11.78 9.21 16.35
C ARG A 155 -11.47 8.67 14.94
N ALA A 156 -10.45 9.20 14.26
CA ALA A 156 -10.11 8.78 12.90
C ALA A 156 -9.36 7.43 12.87
N VAL A 157 -8.55 7.14 13.90
CA VAL A 157 -7.72 5.93 13.97
C VAL A 157 -8.55 4.70 14.36
N ALA A 158 -9.51 4.83 15.29
CA ALA A 158 -10.40 3.73 15.65
C ALA A 158 -11.34 3.34 14.50
N TYR A 159 -11.83 4.33 13.75
CA TYR A 159 -12.70 4.11 12.59
C TYR A 159 -11.92 3.55 11.38
N ALA A 160 -10.74 4.11 11.08
CA ALA A 160 -9.91 3.63 9.97
C ALA A 160 -9.31 2.24 10.23
N ILE A 161 -8.93 1.90 11.46
CA ILE A 161 -8.45 0.54 11.81
C ILE A 161 -9.62 -0.47 11.70
N GLY A 162 -10.82 -0.08 12.13
CA GLY A 162 -12.04 -0.88 11.99
C GLY A 162 -12.38 -1.19 10.54
N CYS A 163 -12.31 -0.21 9.65
CA CYS A 163 -12.58 -0.39 8.21
C CYS A 163 -11.43 -1.05 7.42
N LEU A 164 -10.16 -0.80 7.77
CA LEU A 164 -9.01 -1.35 7.05
C LEU A 164 -8.75 -2.83 7.37
N GLN A 165 -9.06 -3.28 8.60
CA GLN A 165 -8.92 -4.70 8.96
C GLN A 165 -10.02 -5.57 8.32
N THR A 166 -11.17 -5.01 7.98
CA THR A 166 -12.24 -5.69 7.24
C THR A 166 -11.89 -5.95 5.78
N MET A 167 -11.35 -4.95 5.11
CA MET A 167 -11.21 -4.99 3.65
C MET A 167 -9.94 -5.71 3.19
N ALA A 168 -8.88 -5.76 4.01
CA ALA A 168 -7.58 -6.31 3.58
C ALA A 168 -7.36 -7.81 3.86
N ALA A 169 -8.02 -8.40 4.87
CA ALA A 169 -7.83 -9.82 5.22
C ALA A 169 -8.90 -10.75 4.63
N GLY A 170 -10.02 -10.19 4.13
CA GLY A 170 -11.22 -10.96 3.83
C GLY A 170 -11.83 -11.59 5.10
N LEU A 171 -13.04 -12.13 4.98
CA LEU A 171 -13.64 -12.91 6.05
C LEU A 171 -13.01 -14.31 6.06
N ASN A 172 -12.56 -14.79 7.21
CA ASN A 172 -12.22 -16.20 7.33
C ASN A 172 -13.50 -17.06 7.28
N LEU A 173 -13.36 -18.38 7.06
CA LEU A 173 -14.51 -19.28 6.86
C LEU A 173 -15.51 -19.27 8.03
N ALA A 174 -15.03 -19.14 9.27
CA ALA A 174 -15.88 -19.08 10.45
C ALA A 174 -16.68 -17.76 10.50
N GLN A 175 -16.01 -16.64 10.24
CA GLN A 175 -16.62 -15.31 10.14
C GLN A 175 -17.65 -15.23 9.01
N ALA A 176 -17.33 -15.78 7.83
CA ALA A 176 -18.22 -15.82 6.69
C ALA A 176 -19.48 -16.67 6.96
N ARG A 177 -19.32 -17.83 7.63
CA ARG A 177 -20.46 -18.67 8.05
C ARG A 177 -21.34 -17.97 9.08
N THR A 178 -20.77 -17.35 10.09
CA THR A 178 -21.52 -16.61 11.11
C THR A 178 -22.22 -15.40 10.52
N LEU A 179 -21.57 -14.65 9.62
CA LEU A 179 -22.19 -13.53 8.92
C LEU A 179 -23.38 -13.98 8.06
N ARG A 180 -23.23 -15.08 7.31
CA ARG A 180 -24.32 -15.66 6.51
C ARG A 180 -25.53 -16.07 7.35
N ARG A 181 -25.31 -16.66 8.53
CA ARG A 181 -26.40 -17.01 9.46
C ARG A 181 -27.19 -15.78 9.92
N ILE A 182 -26.49 -14.71 10.25
CA ILE A 182 -27.09 -13.43 10.67
C ILE A 182 -27.85 -12.75 9.52
N VAL A 183 -27.27 -12.72 8.31
CA VAL A 183 -27.93 -12.19 7.12
C VAL A 183 -29.20 -12.96 6.79
N ASN A 184 -29.19 -14.28 6.96
CA ASN A 184 -30.35 -15.15 6.75
C ASN A 184 -31.41 -15.08 7.88
N GLY A 185 -31.23 -14.21 8.87
CA GLY A 185 -32.20 -13.98 9.94
C GLY A 185 -32.17 -15.00 11.08
N GLU A 186 -31.11 -15.81 11.21
CA GLU A 186 -30.95 -16.66 12.38
C GLU A 186 -30.70 -15.82 13.65
N THR A 187 -31.46 -16.10 14.71
CA THR A 187 -31.33 -15.38 15.99
C THR A 187 -30.07 -15.82 16.74
N VAL A 188 -28.99 -15.02 16.64
CA VAL A 188 -27.75 -15.23 17.39
C VAL A 188 -27.74 -14.33 18.63
N PHE A 189 -27.92 -14.93 19.82
CA PHE A 189 -27.98 -14.20 21.08
C PHE A 189 -26.61 -14.09 21.75
N HIS A 190 -26.26 -12.88 22.22
CA HIS A 190 -25.00 -12.63 22.93
C HIS A 190 -24.82 -13.45 24.22
N ARG A 191 -25.90 -13.95 24.82
CA ARG A 191 -25.89 -14.60 26.14
C ARG A 191 -25.59 -16.11 26.12
N ASN A 192 -25.77 -16.81 25.00
CA ASN A 192 -25.70 -18.29 24.93
C ASN A 192 -24.65 -18.83 23.94
N ILE A 193 -23.63 -18.03 23.63
CA ILE A 193 -22.61 -18.36 22.62
C ILE A 193 -21.31 -18.84 23.25
N GLY A 194 -20.67 -19.82 22.61
CA GLY A 194 -19.36 -20.34 23.00
C GLY A 194 -18.26 -19.28 22.89
N LYS A 195 -17.13 -19.51 23.56
CA LYS A 195 -16.01 -18.54 23.65
C LYS A 195 -15.44 -18.17 22.26
N GLU A 196 -15.40 -19.12 21.34
CA GLU A 196 -14.93 -18.90 19.95
C GLU A 196 -15.92 -18.11 19.09
N GLU A 197 -17.22 -18.35 19.27
CA GLU A 197 -18.28 -17.63 18.56
C GLU A 197 -18.36 -16.17 19.05
N LYS A 198 -18.11 -15.93 20.34
CA LYS A 198 -17.98 -14.58 20.91
C LYS A 198 -16.83 -13.78 20.30
N LEU A 199 -15.69 -14.43 20.02
CA LEU A 199 -14.55 -13.79 19.33
C LEU A 199 -14.91 -13.46 17.88
N THR A 200 -15.59 -14.38 17.19
CA THR A 200 -16.04 -14.21 15.80
C THR A 200 -17.03 -13.04 15.68
N LEU A 201 -18.01 -12.94 16.58
CA LEU A 201 -18.98 -11.84 16.61
C LEU A 201 -18.35 -10.51 16.99
N GLY A 202 -17.40 -10.51 17.94
CA GLY A 202 -16.62 -9.33 18.29
C GLY A 202 -15.81 -8.81 17.09
N ALA A 203 -15.18 -9.72 16.34
CA ALA A 203 -14.48 -9.37 15.11
C ALA A 203 -15.43 -8.79 14.07
N LEU A 204 -16.55 -9.46 13.76
CA LEU A 204 -17.55 -8.99 12.79
C LEU A 204 -18.19 -7.63 13.16
N LYS A 205 -18.36 -7.36 14.46
CA LYS A 205 -18.83 -6.06 14.95
C LYS A 205 -17.77 -4.97 14.77
N ASN A 206 -16.52 -5.23 15.15
CA ASN A 206 -15.40 -4.30 14.96
C ASN A 206 -15.13 -4.00 13.48
N MET A 207 -15.43 -5.00 12.65
CA MET A 207 -15.40 -4.97 11.19
C MET A 207 -16.51 -4.11 10.56
N GLY A 208 -17.54 -3.71 11.33
CA GLY A 208 -18.67 -2.93 10.83
C GLY A 208 -19.64 -3.74 9.97
N CYS A 209 -19.56 -5.07 9.98
CA CYS A 209 -20.46 -5.94 9.23
C CYS A 209 -21.79 -6.18 9.96
N ILE A 210 -21.78 -6.13 11.30
CA ILE A 210 -22.94 -6.38 12.14
C ILE A 210 -23.05 -5.36 13.28
N GLU A 211 -24.27 -5.10 13.71
CA GLU A 211 -24.63 -4.26 14.86
C GLU A 211 -25.62 -4.99 15.80
N LEU A 212 -25.81 -4.44 17.00
CA LEU A 212 -26.76 -4.95 17.98
C LEU A 212 -28.04 -4.12 17.89
N ASP A 213 -29.18 -4.78 17.72
CA ASP A 213 -30.49 -4.13 17.77
C ASP A 213 -30.96 -3.87 19.22
N ASP A 214 -32.09 -3.20 19.35
CA ASP A 214 -32.72 -2.89 20.65
C ASP A 214 -33.14 -4.14 21.44
N MET A 215 -33.23 -5.30 20.78
CA MET A 215 -33.53 -6.60 21.38
C MET A 215 -32.28 -7.42 21.71
N ALA A 216 -31.09 -6.81 21.63
CA ALA A 216 -29.79 -7.43 21.82
C ALA A 216 -29.50 -8.61 20.86
N GLN A 217 -30.06 -8.55 19.65
CA GLN A 217 -29.78 -9.47 18.55
C GLN A 217 -28.79 -8.84 17.57
N TYR A 218 -27.92 -9.66 17.00
CA TYR A 218 -27.01 -9.19 15.95
C TYR A 218 -27.75 -9.09 14.61
N ARG A 219 -27.59 -7.97 13.93
CA ARG A 219 -28.11 -7.71 12.58
C ARG A 219 -27.02 -7.18 11.66
N PRO A 220 -27.13 -7.34 10.34
CA PRO A 220 -26.24 -6.66 9.39
C PRO A 220 -26.37 -5.15 9.53
N THR A 221 -25.27 -4.41 9.34
CA THR A 221 -25.31 -2.95 9.25
C THR A 221 -26.01 -2.49 7.96
N SER A 222 -26.53 -1.26 7.95
CA SER A 222 -27.19 -0.66 6.78
C SER A 222 -26.35 -0.72 5.51
N ASP A 223 -25.05 -0.47 5.64
CA ASP A 223 -24.11 -0.45 4.51
C ASP A 223 -23.93 -1.86 3.91
N LEU A 224 -23.89 -2.89 4.76
CA LEU A 224 -23.80 -4.28 4.32
C LEU A 224 -25.11 -4.78 3.71
N ALA A 225 -26.25 -4.35 4.26
CA ALA A 225 -27.57 -4.68 3.73
C ALA A 225 -27.77 -4.08 2.31
N LEU A 226 -27.27 -2.88 2.07
CA LEU A 226 -27.30 -2.24 0.73
C LEU A 226 -26.36 -2.92 -0.27
N ALA A 227 -25.24 -3.48 0.18
CA ALA A 227 -24.26 -4.16 -0.66
C ALA A 227 -24.64 -5.62 -1.00
N LEU A 228 -25.59 -6.21 -0.27
CA LEU A 228 -26.04 -7.60 -0.46
C LEU A 228 -27.54 -7.70 -0.84
N PRO A 229 -28.00 -7.06 -1.93
CA PRO A 229 -29.42 -7.05 -2.29
C PRO A 229 -29.98 -8.45 -2.68
N ASP A 230 -29.15 -9.47 -2.90
CA ASP A 230 -29.53 -10.75 -3.50
C ASP A 230 -29.42 -12.00 -2.59
N LEU A 231 -29.47 -11.85 -1.25
CA LEU A 231 -29.41 -12.99 -0.30
C LEU A 231 -30.73 -13.31 0.42
N THR A 232 -31.86 -12.78 -0.05
CA THR A 232 -33.21 -13.18 0.39
C THR A 232 -33.78 -14.29 -0.47
#